data_AF-A0A4Q3RPW0-F1
#
_entry.id   AF-A0A4Q3RPW0-F1
#
_cell.length_a   1.000
_cell.length_b   1.000
_cell.length_c   1.000
_cell.angle_alpha   90.00
_cell.angle_beta   90.00
_cell.angle_gamma   90.00
#
_symmetry.space_group_name_H-M   'P 1'
#
loop_
_entity.id
_entity.type
_entity.pdbx_description
1 polymer ?
#
loop_
_entity_poly.entity_id
_entity_poly.type
_entity_poly.pdbx_seq_one_letter_code
_entity_poly.pdbx_strand_id
1 'polypeptide(L)'
;PKTMRGKADVREFLDHTWRAFPDLTFELIAGPHIADDGPRAAYWWKATATHQGPIDPPGIPATGKQIEFDGVDIHEYRDGKIAKLRIIVNMNDIAIQLGMLPGPGSTAEKIMVGIHKLRSRFTRS
;
A
#
# COMPACT_ATOMS: atom_id res chain seq x y z
N PRO A 1 -0.96 -1.39 10.43
CA PRO A 1 -1.80 -0.20 10.15
C PRO A 1 -2.84 0.04 11.26
N LYS A 2 -2.99 1.30 11.70
CA LYS A 2 -4.04 1.73 12.63
C LYS A 2 -5.32 2.05 11.84
N THR A 3 -6.49 1.72 12.38
CA THR A 3 -7.76 2.14 11.76
C THR A 3 -7.96 3.64 11.95
N MET A 4 -8.14 4.38 10.85
CA MET A 4 -8.45 5.81 10.85
C MET A 4 -9.92 6.06 11.21
N ARG A 5 -10.21 7.09 12.02
CA ARG A 5 -11.56 7.44 12.46
C ARG A 5 -11.87 8.91 12.14
N GLY A 6 -12.76 9.10 11.15
CA GLY A 6 -13.23 10.43 10.76
C GLY A 6 -12.26 11.19 9.86
N LYS A 7 -12.61 12.43 9.52
CA LYS A 7 -11.91 13.22 8.50
C LYS A 7 -10.53 13.70 8.94
N ALA A 8 -10.29 13.86 10.24
CA ALA A 8 -9.00 14.34 10.76
C ALA A 8 -7.89 13.31 10.53
N ASP A 9 -8.09 12.07 10.98
CA ASP A 9 -7.15 10.96 10.75
C ASP A 9 -6.89 10.73 9.25
N VAL A 10 -7.96 10.79 8.43
CA VAL A 10 -7.82 10.65 6.97
C VAL A 10 -6.99 11.79 6.38
N ARG A 11 -7.22 13.04 6.80
CA ARG A 11 -6.42 14.18 6.34
C ARG A 11 -4.95 14.00 6.69
N GLU A 12 -4.65 13.62 7.93
CA GLU A 12 -3.26 13.40 8.36
C GLU A 12 -2.57 12.31 7.52
N PHE A 13 -3.26 11.20 7.25
CA PHE A 13 -2.74 10.15 6.36
C PHE A 13 -2.47 10.67 4.95
N LEU A 14 -3.41 11.40 4.36
CA LEU A 14 -3.28 11.97 3.03
C LEU A 14 -2.14 13.01 2.96
N ASP A 15 -2.00 13.87 3.97
CA ASP A 15 -0.92 14.86 4.05
C ASP A 15 0.46 14.16 4.07
N HIS A 16 0.60 13.05 4.81
CA HIS A 16 1.81 12.24 4.77
C HIS A 16 2.03 11.57 3.41
N THR A 17 0.99 11.01 2.81
CA THR A 17 1.07 10.38 1.48
C THR A 17 1.51 11.38 0.41
N TRP A 18 0.87 12.55 0.31
CA TRP A 18 1.24 13.57 -0.69
C TRP A 18 2.59 14.24 -0.40
N ARG A 19 3.03 14.30 0.86
CA ARG A 19 4.39 14.73 1.17
C ARG A 19 5.43 13.76 0.61
N ALA A 20 5.20 12.45 0.73
CA ALA A 20 6.11 11.43 0.19
C ALA A 20 6.03 11.31 -1.34
N PHE A 21 4.83 11.48 -1.88
CA PHE A 21 4.47 11.26 -3.28
C PHE A 21 3.66 12.45 -3.85
N PRO A 22 4.29 13.61 -4.06
CA PRO A 22 3.59 14.83 -4.47
C PRO A 22 2.98 14.76 -5.88
N ASP A 23 3.48 13.85 -6.71
CA ASP A 23 3.02 13.56 -8.07
C ASP A 23 2.14 12.29 -8.15
N LEU A 24 1.59 11.83 -7.01
CA LEU A 24 0.69 10.67 -6.97
C LEU A 24 -0.57 10.90 -7.81
N THR A 25 -0.77 10.03 -8.79
CA THR A 25 -1.96 10.00 -9.65
C THR A 25 -2.67 8.66 -9.55
N PHE A 26 -3.98 8.67 -9.78
CA PHE A 26 -4.81 7.47 -9.81
C PHE A 26 -5.55 7.35 -11.14
N GLU A 27 -5.65 6.12 -11.63
CA GLU A 27 -6.46 5.72 -12.78
C GLU A 27 -7.48 4.68 -12.31
N LEU A 28 -8.76 4.89 -12.62
CA LEU A 28 -9.78 3.88 -12.37
C LEU A 28 -9.71 2.79 -13.44
N ILE A 29 -9.42 1.56 -13.04
CA ILE A 29 -9.31 0.42 -13.94
C ILE A 29 -10.67 -0.27 -14.12
N ALA A 30 -11.40 -0.48 -13.02
CA ALA A 30 -12.73 -1.08 -13.07
C ALA A 30 -13.63 -0.63 -11.90
N GLY A 31 -14.94 -0.67 -12.13
CA GLY A 31 -15.98 -0.33 -11.16
C GLY A 31 -16.85 0.85 -11.57
N PRO A 32 -17.86 1.21 -10.76
CA PRO A 32 -18.21 0.58 -9.49
C PRO A 32 -18.78 -0.85 -9.68
N HIS A 33 -18.31 -1.78 -8.86
CA HIS A 33 -18.97 -3.08 -8.67
C HIS A 33 -19.87 -2.99 -7.44
N ILE A 34 -21.18 -2.91 -7.66
CA ILE A 34 -22.17 -2.71 -6.60
C ILE A 34 -22.55 -4.07 -6.01
N ALA A 35 -22.62 -4.15 -4.69
CA ALA A 35 -23.06 -5.36 -4.00
C ALA A 35 -24.60 -5.45 -3.99
N ASP A 36 -25.13 -6.66 -4.16
CA ASP A 36 -26.58 -6.90 -4.13
C ASP A 36 -27.18 -6.89 -2.70
N ASP A 37 -26.32 -6.99 -1.68
CA ASP A 37 -26.70 -7.19 -0.27
C ASP A 37 -26.56 -5.92 0.58
N GLY A 38 -26.34 -4.75 -0.01
CA GLY A 38 -26.31 -3.49 0.72
C GLY A 38 -25.62 -2.33 -0.02
N PRO A 39 -25.53 -1.16 0.62
CA PRO A 39 -24.99 0.05 0.00
C PRO A 39 -23.45 0.00 -0.03
N ARG A 40 -22.89 -0.93 -0.81
CA ARG A 40 -21.45 -1.13 -0.97
C ARG A 40 -21.05 -1.13 -2.43
N ALA A 41 -19.86 -0.58 -2.70
CA ALA A 41 -19.26 -0.62 -4.01
C ALA A 41 -17.76 -0.92 -3.91
N ALA A 42 -17.24 -1.66 -4.88
CA ALA A 42 -15.81 -1.88 -5.03
C ALA A 42 -15.26 -1.21 -6.31
N TYR A 43 -14.02 -0.74 -6.22
CA TYR A 43 -13.30 -0.09 -7.31
C TYR A 43 -11.90 -0.70 -7.39
N TRP A 44 -11.46 -1.04 -8.61
CA TRP A 44 -10.07 -1.40 -8.88
C TRP A 44 -9.39 -0.21 -9.54
N TRP A 45 -8.28 0.23 -8.99
CA TRP A 45 -7.54 1.39 -9.44
C TRP A 45 -6.05 1.10 -9.54
N LYS A 46 -5.37 1.88 -10.37
CA LYS A 46 -3.91 1.92 -10.49
C LYS A 46 -3.41 3.27 -10.00
N ALA A 47 -2.25 3.29 -9.35
CA ALA A 47 -1.57 4.49 -8.92
C ALA A 47 -0.13 4.52 -9.45
N THR A 48 0.35 5.72 -9.74
CA THR A 48 1.74 5.98 -10.14
C THR A 48 2.26 7.21 -9.40
N ALA A 49 3.53 7.18 -8.99
CA ALA A 49 4.17 8.30 -8.31
C ALA A 49 5.70 8.21 -8.34
N THR A 50 6.36 9.30 -7.94
CA THR A 50 7.79 9.32 -7.60
C THR A 50 7.96 9.56 -6.10
N HIS A 51 8.82 8.79 -5.45
CA HIS A 51 9.14 8.97 -4.03
C HIS A 51 10.07 10.18 -3.83
N GLN A 52 9.48 11.36 -3.63
CA GLN A 52 10.17 12.65 -3.59
C GLN A 52 10.29 13.26 -2.19
N GLY A 53 9.51 12.77 -1.22
CA GLY A 53 9.60 13.18 0.18
C GLY A 53 9.79 12.00 1.12
N PRO A 54 9.93 12.24 2.43
CA PRO A 54 10.13 11.17 3.40
C PRO A 54 8.85 10.38 3.67
N ILE A 55 8.99 9.07 3.90
CA ILE A 55 7.95 8.23 4.50
C ILE A 55 8.26 8.09 6.00
N ASP A 56 7.47 8.75 6.84
CA ASP A 56 7.64 8.76 8.28
C ASP A 56 6.31 8.50 9.02
N PRO A 57 6.22 7.47 9.87
CA PRO A 57 7.18 6.36 10.05
C PRO A 57 7.23 5.43 8.82
N PRO A 58 8.33 4.67 8.56
CA PRO A 58 9.42 4.34 9.50
C PRO A 58 10.71 5.16 9.35
N GLY A 59 10.71 6.28 8.60
CA GLY A 59 11.89 7.15 8.45
C GLY A 59 12.69 6.86 7.18
N ILE A 60 11.99 6.61 6.07
CA ILE A 60 12.63 6.33 4.78
C ILE A 60 12.84 7.67 4.06
N PRO A 61 14.08 8.03 3.72
CA PRO A 61 14.34 9.23 2.92
C PRO A 61 13.81 9.05 1.49
N ALA A 62 13.53 10.16 0.82
CA ALA A 62 13.14 10.16 -0.59
C ALA A 62 14.15 9.35 -1.42
N THR A 63 13.66 8.32 -2.12
CA THR A 63 14.53 7.42 -2.91
C THR A 63 14.66 7.88 -4.36
N GLY A 64 13.83 8.83 -4.81
CA GLY A 64 13.75 9.28 -6.20
C GLY A 64 13.22 8.23 -7.17
N LYS A 65 12.76 7.07 -6.67
CA LYS A 65 12.27 5.98 -7.50
C LYS A 65 10.82 6.22 -7.91
N GLN A 66 10.51 5.89 -9.16
CA GLN A 66 9.14 5.78 -9.62
C GLN A 66 8.54 4.47 -9.09
N ILE A 67 7.28 4.54 -8.67
CA ILE A 67 6.49 3.38 -8.27
C ILE A 67 5.19 3.33 -9.08
N GLU A 68 4.75 2.12 -9.39
CA GLU A 68 3.44 1.82 -9.96
C GLU A 68 2.82 0.66 -9.18
N PHE A 69 1.60 0.83 -8.69
CA PHE A 69 0.91 -0.22 -7.95
C PHE A 69 -0.59 -0.11 -8.16
N ASP A 70 -1.31 -1.19 -7.96
CA ASP A 70 -2.76 -1.21 -8.00
C ASP A 70 -3.36 -1.48 -6.61
N GLY A 71 -4.65 -1.20 -6.50
CA GLY A 71 -5.38 -1.40 -5.27
C GLY A 71 -6.87 -1.56 -5.49
N VAL A 72 -7.53 -2.09 -4.47
CA VAL A 72 -8.98 -2.22 -4.43
C VAL A 72 -9.51 -1.42 -3.27
N ASP A 73 -10.47 -0.55 -3.57
CA ASP A 73 -11.25 0.18 -2.58
C ASP A 73 -12.61 -0.48 -2.41
N ILE A 74 -12.99 -0.72 -1.16
CA ILE A 74 -14.32 -1.20 -0.78
C ILE A 74 -14.98 -0.12 0.05
N HIS A 75 -16.04 0.48 -0.52
CA HIS A 75 -16.82 1.54 0.10
C HIS A 75 -18.08 0.96 0.74
N GLU A 76 -18.41 1.43 1.94
CA GLU A 76 -19.75 1.28 2.53
C GLU A 76 -20.36 2.68 2.68
N TYR A 77 -21.60 2.84 2.21
CA TYR A 77 -22.28 4.13 2.18
C TYR A 77 -23.40 4.22 3.22
N ARG A 78 -23.56 5.41 3.81
CA ARG A 78 -24.69 5.79 4.66
C ARG A 78 -25.04 7.25 4.39
N ASP A 79 -26.33 7.57 4.22
CA ASP A 79 -26.82 8.93 3.95
C ASP A 79 -26.10 9.61 2.76
N GLY A 80 -25.85 8.83 1.70
CA GLY A 80 -25.16 9.30 0.48
C GLY A 80 -23.65 9.57 0.66
N LYS A 81 -23.04 9.20 1.79
CA LYS A 81 -21.62 9.45 2.09
C LYS A 81 -20.89 8.13 2.36
N ILE A 82 -19.58 8.11 2.10
CA ILE A 82 -18.72 6.99 2.51
C ILE A 82 -18.66 6.97 4.04
N ALA A 83 -19.25 5.95 4.63
CA ALA A 83 -19.23 5.70 6.07
C ALA A 83 -18.01 4.86 6.49
N LYS A 84 -17.52 4.01 5.57
CA LYS A 84 -16.32 3.18 5.77
C LYS A 84 -15.62 2.94 4.43
N LEU A 85 -14.30 3.00 4.46
CA LEU A 85 -13.42 2.72 3.35
C LEU A 85 -12.41 1.66 3.80
N ARG A 86 -12.27 0.59 3.03
CA ARG A 86 -11.16 -0.35 3.13
C ARG A 86 -10.36 -0.32 1.84
N ILE A 87 -9.09 0.03 1.95
CA ILE A 87 -8.13 0.03 0.86
C ILE A 87 -7.26 -1.22 1.00
N ILE A 88 -7.12 -1.97 -0.09
CA ILE A 88 -6.27 -3.16 -0.15
C ILE A 88 -5.23 -2.92 -1.23
N VAL A 89 -3.96 -2.90 -0.84
CA VAL A 89 -2.80 -2.67 -1.72
C VAL A 89 -1.69 -3.65 -1.35
N ASN A 90 -0.85 -4.00 -2.32
CA ASN A 90 0.33 -4.82 -2.07
C ASN A 90 1.50 -3.97 -1.55
N MET A 91 1.54 -3.76 -0.23
CA MET A 91 2.62 -2.98 0.40
C MET A 91 4.02 -3.59 0.23
N ASN A 92 4.13 -4.92 0.06
CA ASN A 92 5.43 -5.56 -0.17
C ASN A 92 5.98 -5.19 -1.54
N ASP A 93 5.13 -5.13 -2.55
CA ASP A 93 5.54 -4.74 -3.90
C ASP A 93 6.02 -3.28 -3.93
N ILE A 94 5.30 -2.37 -3.28
CA ILE A 94 5.77 -0.97 -3.10
C ILE A 94 7.13 -0.94 -2.40
N ALA A 95 7.30 -1.70 -1.31
CA ALA A 95 8.57 -1.75 -0.58
C ALA A 95 9.73 -2.30 -1.44
N ILE A 96 9.47 -3.26 -2.32
CA ILE A 96 10.45 -3.79 -3.28
C ILE A 96 10.82 -2.72 -4.31
N GLN A 97 9.83 -2.02 -4.89
CA GLN A 97 10.07 -0.95 -5.86
C GLN A 97 10.87 0.21 -5.23
N LEU A 98 10.58 0.56 -3.98
CA LEU A 98 11.36 1.53 -3.20
C LEU A 98 12.77 1.03 -2.83
N GLY A 99 13.05 -0.27 -2.98
CA GLY A 99 14.34 -0.88 -2.68
C GLY A 99 14.54 -1.27 -1.21
N MET A 100 13.47 -1.31 -0.43
CA MET A 100 13.51 -1.69 1.00
C MET A 100 13.55 -3.20 1.20
N LEU A 101 12.94 -3.94 0.28
CA LEU A 101 12.87 -5.39 0.29
C LEU A 101 13.52 -5.96 -0.98
N PRO A 102 14.11 -7.16 -0.91
CA PRO A 102 14.60 -7.83 -2.10
C PRO A 102 13.42 -8.23 -3.00
N GLY A 103 13.59 -8.03 -4.30
CA GLY A 103 12.61 -8.51 -5.28
C GLY A 103 12.61 -10.04 -5.40
N PRO A 104 11.51 -10.65 -5.87
CA PRO A 104 11.42 -12.09 -6.07
C PRO A 104 12.48 -12.57 -7.07
N GLY A 105 13.13 -13.69 -6.79
CA GLY A 105 14.20 -14.29 -7.58
C GLY A 105 15.56 -13.58 -7.49
N SER A 106 15.65 -12.44 -6.79
CA SER A 106 16.89 -11.69 -6.66
C SER A 106 17.97 -12.43 -5.87
N THR A 107 19.23 -12.08 -6.09
CA THR A 107 20.35 -12.64 -5.31
C THR A 107 20.20 -12.36 -3.82
N ALA A 108 19.72 -11.17 -3.45
CA ALA A 108 19.48 -10.79 -2.06
C ALA A 108 18.39 -11.67 -1.42
N GLU A 109 17.31 -11.99 -2.14
CA GLU A 109 16.28 -12.91 -1.66
C GLU A 109 16.85 -14.32 -1.43
N LYS A 110 17.64 -14.84 -2.39
CA LYS A 110 18.27 -16.16 -2.27
C LYS A 110 19.18 -16.26 -1.04
N ILE A 111 19.94 -15.21 -0.75
CA ILE A 111 20.77 -15.11 0.46
C ILE A 111 19.90 -15.15 1.72
N MET A 112 18.83 -14.34 1.76
CA MET A 112 17.90 -14.29 2.90
C MET A 112 17.25 -15.66 3.18
N VAL A 113 16.80 -16.36 2.13
CA VAL A 113 16.22 -17.71 2.22
C VAL A 113 17.25 -18.71 2.74
N GLY A 114 18.51 -18.61 2.29
CA GLY A 114 19.61 -19.44 2.78
C GLY A 114 19.82 -19.30 4.29
N ILE A 115 19.83 -18.07 4.80
CA ILE A 115 19.95 -17.77 6.24
C ILE A 115 18.77 -18.36 7.02
N HIS A 116 17.54 -18.20 6.54
CA HIS A 116 16.36 -18.76 7.20
C HIS A 116 16.41 -20.29 7.30
N LYS A 117 16.78 -20.98 6.20
CA LYS A 117 16.96 -22.44 6.16
C LYS A 117 18.00 -22.93 7.15
N LEU A 118 19.09 -22.18 7.33
CA LEU A 118 20.13 -22.52 8.30
C LEU A 118 19.61 -22.38 9.73
N ARG A 119 18.96 -21.25 10.06
CA ARG A 119 18.39 -20.99 11.39
C ARG A 119 17.34 -22.03 11.81
N SER A 120 16.45 -22.43 10.90
CA SER A 120 15.39 -23.39 11.20
C SER A 120 15.91 -24.81 11.45
N ARG A 121 17.09 -25.16 10.93
CA ARG A 121 17.78 -26.42 11.25
C ARG A 121 18.36 -26.43 12.66
N PHE A 122 18.83 -25.29 13.16
CA PHE A 122 19.41 -25.17 14.51
C PHE A 122 18.37 -25.00 15.62
N THR A 123 17.15 -24.56 15.31
CA THR A 123 16.05 -24.43 16.30
C THR A 123 15.20 -25.69 16.44
N ARG A 124 15.47 -26.73 15.62
CA ARG A 124 14.80 -28.05 15.68
C ARG A 124 15.64 -29.12 16.39
N SER A 125 16.78 -28.75 16.98
CA SER A 125 17.61 -29.59 17.87
C SER A 125 17.52 -29.06 19.30
#